data_AF-A0A7S1IIZ9-F1
#
_entry.id   AF-A0A7S1IIZ9-F1
#
_cell.length_a   1.000
_cell.length_b   1.000
_cell.length_c   1.000
_cell.angle_alpha   90.00
_cell.angle_beta   90.00
_cell.angle_gamma   90.00
#
_symmetry.space_group_name_H-M   'P 1'
#
loop_
_entity.id
_entity.type
_entity.pdbx_description
1 polymer ?
#
loop_
_entity_poly.entity_id
_entity_poly.type
_entity_poly.pdbx_seq_one_letter_code
_entity_poly.pdbx_strand_id
1 'polypeptide(L)'
;QPALRFLAHKYLKKSIQGFTVDRGQQQIAHSSIEDATVCLELLHLKLEHGPAFGAEGAKENILEGCQSAGVFKVCWVDRTEVLQRFVPPSCTTVPVETDEQAVGQAAERLVPGTFLWLQLHSLWATSSGAPGKTVQSVLRQLDQHVAQLYAAAPQHTAFLVLGGQEAVAGWTDEPSAEQVD
;
A
#
# COMPACT_ATOMS: atom_id res chain seq x y z
N GLN A 1 -4.45 8.75 -6.78
CA GLN A 1 -4.97 9.38 -8.01
C GLN A 1 -3.79 9.91 -8.81
N PRO A 2 -3.74 9.71 -10.13
CA PRO A 2 -2.63 10.22 -10.95
C PRO A 2 -2.63 11.76 -10.98
N ALA A 3 -1.43 12.35 -10.97
CA ALA A 3 -1.27 13.81 -11.02
C ALA A 3 -1.68 14.38 -12.40
N LEU A 4 -2.21 15.61 -12.44
CA LEU A 4 -2.64 16.27 -13.68
C LEU A 4 -1.50 16.35 -14.71
N ARG A 5 -0.28 16.65 -14.28
CA ARG A 5 0.92 16.64 -15.13
C ARG A 5 1.15 15.31 -15.84
N PHE A 6 0.93 14.19 -15.15
CA PHE A 6 1.06 12.86 -15.74
C PHE A 6 -0.02 12.63 -16.80
N LEU A 7 -1.27 13.01 -16.52
CA LEU A 7 -2.38 12.85 -17.45
C LEU A 7 -2.20 13.70 -18.71
N ALA A 8 -1.79 14.96 -18.54
CA ALA A 8 -1.47 15.88 -19.62
C ALA A 8 -0.35 15.31 -20.52
N HIS A 9 0.71 14.79 -19.92
CA HIS A 9 1.80 14.20 -20.67
C HIS A 9 1.37 12.90 -21.38
N LYS A 10 0.61 12.04 -20.71
CA LYS A 10 0.18 10.75 -21.26
C LYS A 10 -0.76 10.92 -22.46
N TYR A 11 -1.83 11.68 -22.28
CA TYR A 11 -2.95 11.73 -23.23
C TYR A 11 -2.90 12.94 -24.17
N LEU A 12 -2.39 14.09 -23.71
CA LEU A 12 -2.31 15.30 -24.53
C LEU A 12 -0.91 15.56 -25.09
N LYS A 13 0.11 14.78 -24.67
CA LYS A 13 1.53 15.01 -24.97
C LYS A 13 2.01 16.42 -24.57
N LYS A 14 1.38 17.00 -23.54
CA LYS A 14 1.71 18.34 -23.01
C LYS A 14 2.49 18.25 -21.71
N SER A 15 3.48 19.13 -21.57
CA SER A 15 4.20 19.35 -20.32
C SER A 15 3.66 20.63 -19.68
N ILE A 16 3.18 20.51 -18.45
CA ILE A 16 2.57 21.60 -17.68
C ILE A 16 3.29 21.74 -16.34
N GLN A 17 3.09 22.84 -15.63
CA GLN A 17 3.64 23.04 -14.29
C GLN A 17 5.18 22.94 -14.28
N GLY A 18 5.82 23.81 -15.08
CA GLY A 18 7.28 23.91 -15.16
C GLY A 18 7.94 24.28 -13.83
N PHE A 19 9.23 24.02 -13.70
CA PHE A 19 9.99 24.42 -12.52
C PHE A 19 10.40 25.88 -12.62
N THR A 20 10.12 26.66 -11.58
CA THR A 20 10.71 27.97 -11.34
C THR A 20 11.74 27.87 -10.22
N VAL A 21 12.88 28.52 -10.39
CA VAL A 21 13.88 28.65 -9.31
C VAL A 21 13.58 29.95 -8.58
N ASP A 22 13.08 29.85 -7.35
CA ASP A 22 12.99 30.99 -6.44
C ASP A 22 13.91 30.73 -5.24
N ARG A 23 14.79 31.69 -4.95
CA ARG A 23 15.81 31.63 -3.87
C ARG A 23 16.62 30.31 -3.81
N GLY A 24 16.97 29.74 -4.97
CA GLY A 24 17.76 28.51 -5.04
C GLY A 24 16.99 27.21 -4.77
N GLN A 25 15.66 27.29 -4.58
CA GLN A 25 14.78 26.12 -4.50
C GLN A 25 13.96 26.01 -5.80
N GLN A 26 13.97 24.84 -6.42
CA GLN A 26 13.05 24.53 -7.52
C GLN A 26 11.65 24.33 -6.95
N GLN A 27 10.74 25.26 -7.26
CA GLN A 27 9.31 25.12 -6.97
C GLN A 27 8.53 24.92 -8.26
N ILE A 28 7.52 24.08 -8.20
CA ILE A 28 6.61 23.84 -9.31
C ILE A 28 5.71 25.08 -9.45
N ALA A 29 5.82 25.80 -10.56
CA ALA A 29 4.97 26.95 -10.83
C ALA A 29 3.59 26.44 -11.25
N HIS A 30 2.59 26.58 -10.38
CA HIS A 30 1.21 26.27 -10.70
C HIS A 30 0.53 27.49 -11.33
N SER A 31 -0.05 27.30 -12.52
CA SER A 31 -0.91 28.28 -13.17
C SER A 31 -2.33 27.73 -13.21
N SER A 32 -3.25 28.33 -12.46
CA SER A 32 -4.64 27.88 -12.40
C SER A 32 -5.33 27.90 -13.78
N ILE A 33 -4.94 28.83 -14.65
CA ILE A 33 -5.46 28.93 -16.02
C ILE A 33 -4.95 27.75 -16.86
N GLU A 34 -3.67 27.41 -16.74
CA GLU A 34 -3.07 26.25 -17.42
C GLU A 34 -3.74 24.96 -16.95
N ASP A 35 -3.86 24.78 -15.63
CA ASP A 35 -4.46 23.58 -15.02
C ASP A 35 -5.93 23.40 -15.44
N ALA A 36 -6.72 24.48 -15.45
CA ALA A 36 -8.12 24.45 -15.89
C ALA A 36 -8.25 24.13 -17.38
N THR A 37 -7.41 24.73 -18.22
CA THR A 37 -7.41 24.49 -19.67
C THR A 37 -7.10 23.03 -19.99
N VAL A 38 -6.05 22.49 -19.36
CA VAL A 38 -5.62 21.11 -19.55
C VAL A 38 -6.67 20.12 -19.03
N CYS A 39 -7.33 20.45 -17.92
CA CYS A 39 -8.44 19.65 -17.41
C CYS A 39 -9.61 19.57 -18.42
N LEU A 40 -9.98 20.69 -19.03
CA LEU A 40 -11.03 20.73 -20.05
C LEU A 40 -10.65 19.95 -21.31
N GLU A 41 -9.40 20.02 -21.75
CA GLU A 41 -8.91 19.24 -22.88
C GLU A 41 -8.94 17.73 -22.59
N LEU A 42 -8.54 17.31 -21.37
CA LEU A 42 -8.66 15.91 -20.94
C LEU A 42 -10.12 15.44 -20.87
N LEU A 43 -11.02 16.31 -20.40
CA LEU A 43 -12.45 16.02 -20.39
C LEU A 43 -12.99 15.87 -21.82
N HIS A 44 -12.59 16.75 -22.73
CA HIS A 44 -12.98 16.67 -24.14
C HIS A 44 -12.56 15.33 -24.76
N LEU A 45 -11.30 14.92 -24.56
CA LEU A 45 -10.83 13.60 -24.99
C LEU A 45 -11.68 12.46 -24.44
N LYS A 46 -12.09 12.54 -23.17
CA LYS A 46 -12.96 11.53 -22.55
C LYS A 46 -14.38 11.52 -23.12
N LEU A 47 -14.90 12.67 -23.53
CA LEU A 47 -16.20 12.75 -24.19
C LEU A 47 -16.13 12.18 -25.62
N GLU A 48 -15.07 12.48 -26.36
CA GLU A 48 -14.86 12.00 -27.73
C GLU A 48 -14.68 10.47 -27.79
N HIS A 49 -13.84 9.92 -26.92
CA HIS A 49 -13.49 8.50 -26.91
C HIS A 49 -14.41 7.65 -26.01
N GLY A 50 -15.36 8.30 -25.35
CA GLY A 50 -16.36 7.67 -24.50
C GLY A 50 -15.89 7.37 -23.07
N PRO A 51 -16.82 6.89 -22.22
CA PRO A 51 -16.60 6.77 -20.77
C PRO A 51 -15.48 5.81 -20.37
N ALA A 52 -15.12 4.87 -21.24
CA ALA A 52 -14.02 3.92 -21.04
C ALA A 52 -12.62 4.53 -21.31
N PHE A 53 -12.54 5.71 -21.93
CA PHE A 53 -11.28 6.37 -22.21
C PHE A 53 -10.49 6.68 -20.94
N GLY A 54 -9.22 6.29 -20.93
CA GLY A 54 -8.33 6.42 -19.78
C GLY A 54 -8.54 5.39 -18.67
N ALA A 55 -9.49 4.46 -18.82
CA ALA A 55 -9.63 3.26 -17.98
C ALA A 55 -8.70 2.12 -18.43
N GLU A 56 -8.07 2.25 -19.61
CA GLU A 56 -7.03 1.34 -20.10
C GLU A 56 -5.82 1.39 -19.16
N GLY A 57 -5.68 0.36 -18.34
CA GLY A 57 -4.66 0.30 -17.28
C GLY A 57 -5.16 0.71 -15.90
N ALA A 58 -6.47 0.62 -15.61
CA ALA A 58 -6.86 0.10 -14.31
C ALA A 58 -6.14 -1.25 -14.19
N LYS A 59 -4.93 -1.23 -13.63
CA LYS A 59 -4.15 -2.43 -13.35
C LYS A 59 -5.11 -3.31 -12.60
N GLU A 60 -5.49 -4.44 -13.17
CA GLU A 60 -6.24 -5.44 -12.42
C GLU A 60 -5.55 -5.53 -11.07
N ASN A 61 -6.29 -5.21 -10.02
CA ASN A 61 -5.73 -5.41 -8.70
C ASN A 61 -5.46 -6.92 -8.60
N ILE A 62 -4.49 -7.32 -7.77
CA ILE A 62 -4.14 -8.74 -7.63
C ILE A 62 -5.37 -9.62 -7.35
N LEU A 63 -6.45 -9.03 -6.82
CA LEU A 63 -7.73 -9.67 -6.49
C LEU A 63 -8.56 -9.99 -7.72
N GLU A 64 -8.68 -9.05 -8.65
CA GLU A 64 -9.34 -9.24 -9.95
C GLU A 64 -8.60 -10.31 -10.75
N GLY A 65 -7.27 -10.29 -10.73
CA GLY A 65 -6.44 -11.34 -11.34
C GLY A 65 -6.62 -12.72 -10.66
N CYS A 66 -6.69 -12.76 -9.32
CA CYS A 66 -6.93 -14.01 -8.59
C CYS A 66 -8.34 -14.58 -8.83
N GLN A 67 -9.35 -13.72 -8.94
CA GLN A 67 -10.74 -14.10 -9.20
C GLN A 67 -10.92 -14.57 -10.65
N SER A 68 -10.35 -13.87 -11.63
CA SER A 68 -10.42 -14.24 -13.05
C SER A 68 -9.68 -15.55 -13.35
N ALA A 69 -8.61 -15.85 -12.61
CA ALA A 69 -7.91 -17.12 -12.68
C ALA A 69 -8.72 -18.31 -12.12
N GLY A 70 -9.83 -18.08 -11.41
CA GLY A 70 -10.77 -19.12 -10.96
C GLY A 70 -10.26 -20.04 -9.83
N VAL A 71 -9.15 -19.69 -9.17
CA VAL A 71 -8.36 -20.67 -8.38
C VAL A 71 -8.27 -20.34 -6.89
N PHE A 72 -8.64 -19.14 -6.42
CA PHE A 72 -8.35 -18.76 -5.03
C PHE A 72 -9.54 -18.19 -4.26
N LYS A 73 -9.74 -18.72 -3.03
CA LYS A 73 -10.54 -18.03 -2.01
C LYS A 73 -9.71 -16.85 -1.49
N VAL A 74 -10.21 -15.63 -1.66
CA VAL A 74 -9.51 -14.41 -1.21
C VAL A 74 -10.05 -14.00 0.16
N CYS A 75 -9.17 -13.96 1.16
CA CYS A 75 -9.50 -13.57 2.54
C CYS A 75 -8.62 -12.40 2.99
N TRP A 76 -9.26 -11.36 3.54
CA TRP A 76 -8.60 -10.19 4.09
C TRP A 76 -8.84 -10.09 5.58
N VAL A 77 -7.78 -9.95 6.35
CA VAL A 77 -7.81 -9.80 7.81
C VAL A 77 -7.16 -8.46 8.16
N ASP A 78 -7.98 -7.48 8.51
CA ASP A 78 -7.53 -6.11 8.78
C ASP A 78 -8.56 -5.33 9.61
N ARG A 79 -8.25 -4.09 9.97
CA ARG A 79 -9.18 -3.17 10.60
C ARG A 79 -10.33 -2.82 9.68
N THR A 80 -11.49 -2.55 10.28
CA THR A 80 -12.73 -2.26 9.57
C THR A 80 -12.58 -1.10 8.57
N GLU A 81 -11.82 -0.07 8.90
CA GLU A 81 -11.62 1.10 8.03
C GLU A 81 -10.82 0.77 6.76
N VAL A 82 -9.84 -0.12 6.88
CA VAL A 82 -9.00 -0.58 5.75
C VAL A 82 -9.85 -1.46 4.83
N LEU A 83 -10.59 -2.41 5.43
CA LEU A 83 -11.45 -3.33 4.69
C LEU A 83 -12.49 -2.59 3.86
N GLN A 84 -13.20 -1.62 4.46
CA GLN A 84 -14.24 -0.84 3.77
C GLN A 84 -13.68 0.04 2.64
N ARG A 85 -12.42 0.45 2.73
CA ARG A 85 -11.80 1.38 1.78
C ARG A 85 -11.15 0.69 0.59
N PHE A 86 -10.54 -0.48 0.82
CA PHE A 86 -9.64 -1.09 -0.16
C PHE A 86 -10.05 -2.49 -0.62
N VAL A 87 -10.97 -3.16 0.09
CA VAL A 87 -11.34 -4.54 -0.23
C VAL A 87 -12.67 -4.57 -1.00
N PRO A 88 -12.71 -5.19 -2.19
CA PRO A 88 -13.94 -5.38 -2.94
C PRO A 88 -14.99 -6.20 -2.16
N PRO A 89 -16.30 -5.95 -2.35
CA PRO A 89 -17.36 -6.73 -1.70
C PRO A 89 -17.39 -8.23 -2.05
N SER A 90 -16.71 -8.64 -3.12
CA SER A 90 -16.59 -10.03 -3.55
C SER A 90 -15.59 -10.86 -2.74
N CYS A 91 -14.79 -10.22 -1.89
CA CYS A 91 -13.78 -10.88 -1.06
C CYS A 91 -14.34 -11.23 0.34
N THR A 92 -13.78 -12.29 0.95
CA THR A 92 -14.07 -12.57 2.36
C THR A 92 -13.27 -11.60 3.23
N THR A 93 -13.93 -10.86 4.11
CA THR A 93 -13.29 -9.90 5.02
C THR A 93 -13.50 -10.31 6.47
N VAL A 94 -12.46 -10.18 7.28
CA VAL A 94 -12.48 -10.46 8.72
C VAL A 94 -11.98 -9.20 9.46
N PRO A 95 -12.89 -8.42 10.05
CA PRO A 95 -12.50 -7.24 10.81
C PRO A 95 -11.81 -7.65 12.12
N VAL A 96 -10.69 -7.01 12.42
CA VAL A 96 -9.90 -7.23 13.63
C VAL A 96 -9.39 -5.92 14.22
N GLU A 97 -9.26 -5.87 15.55
CA GLU A 97 -8.83 -4.66 16.27
C GLU A 97 -7.38 -4.76 16.78
N THR A 98 -6.89 -5.98 17.01
CA THR A 98 -5.54 -6.24 17.53
C THR A 98 -4.80 -7.25 16.69
N ASP A 99 -3.46 -7.21 16.76
CA ASP A 99 -2.59 -8.13 16.02
C ASP A 99 -2.77 -9.58 16.47
N GLU A 100 -3.05 -9.82 17.76
CA GLU A 100 -3.30 -11.15 18.31
C GLU A 100 -4.59 -11.74 17.73
N GLN A 101 -5.65 -10.93 17.63
CA GLN A 101 -6.89 -11.33 16.99
C GLN A 101 -6.67 -11.59 15.49
N ALA A 102 -5.89 -10.74 14.82
CA ALA A 102 -5.55 -10.86 13.42
C ALA A 102 -4.85 -12.20 13.12
N VAL A 103 -3.84 -12.54 13.93
CA VAL A 103 -3.10 -13.80 13.79
C VAL A 103 -3.98 -15.01 14.05
N GLY A 104 -4.78 -15.01 15.12
CA GLY A 104 -5.68 -16.12 15.44
C GLY A 104 -6.70 -16.37 14.32
N GLN A 105 -7.36 -15.33 13.85
CA GLN A 105 -8.34 -15.44 12.77
C GLN A 105 -7.71 -15.86 11.43
N ALA A 106 -6.50 -15.39 11.15
CA ALA A 106 -5.76 -15.78 9.95
C ALA A 106 -5.37 -17.26 10.00
N ALA A 107 -4.79 -17.72 11.12
CA ALA A 107 -4.36 -19.11 11.30
C ALA A 107 -5.52 -20.10 11.09
N GLU A 108 -6.72 -19.80 11.59
CA GLU A 108 -7.93 -20.62 11.40
C GLU A 108 -8.40 -20.71 9.94
N ARG A 109 -8.00 -19.74 9.10
CA ARG A 109 -8.47 -19.60 7.70
C ARG A 109 -7.40 -19.96 6.67
N LEU A 110 -6.19 -20.29 7.11
CA LEU A 110 -5.13 -20.81 6.26
C LEU A 110 -5.48 -22.23 5.80
N VAL A 111 -6.26 -22.32 4.73
CA VAL A 111 -6.60 -23.59 4.07
C VAL A 111 -6.02 -23.63 2.65
N PRO A 112 -5.73 -24.82 2.09
CA PRO A 112 -5.21 -24.94 0.73
C PRO A 112 -6.09 -24.21 -0.31
N GLY A 113 -5.46 -23.51 -1.25
CA GLY A 113 -6.15 -22.73 -2.28
C GLY A 113 -6.69 -21.37 -1.80
N THR A 114 -6.18 -20.85 -0.67
CA THR A 114 -6.55 -19.53 -0.15
C THR A 114 -5.43 -18.52 -0.43
N PHE A 115 -5.81 -17.34 -0.92
CA PHE A 115 -4.99 -16.15 -0.85
C PHE A 115 -5.42 -15.37 0.40
N LEU A 116 -4.54 -15.26 1.39
CA LEU A 116 -4.80 -14.55 2.64
C LEU A 116 -3.91 -13.31 2.71
N TRP A 117 -4.53 -12.15 2.92
CA TRP A 117 -3.85 -10.91 3.24
C TRP A 117 -4.10 -10.54 4.71
N LEU A 118 -3.03 -10.22 5.43
CA LEU A 118 -3.03 -9.83 6.83
C LEU A 118 -2.16 -8.60 7.01
N GLN A 119 -2.65 -7.60 7.72
CA GLN A 119 -1.84 -6.46 8.15
C GLN A 119 -1.72 -6.44 9.68
N LEU A 120 -0.49 -6.30 10.17
CA LEU A 120 -0.18 -6.12 11.58
C LEU A 120 0.16 -4.64 11.84
N HIS A 121 -0.44 -4.06 12.88
CA HIS A 121 -0.46 -2.62 13.13
C HIS A 121 0.45 -2.17 14.29
N SER A 122 0.93 -3.09 15.13
CA SER A 122 1.70 -2.73 16.33
C SER A 122 3.00 -1.98 16.00
N LEU A 123 3.65 -2.32 14.89
CA LEU A 123 4.89 -1.67 14.48
C LEU A 123 4.65 -0.20 14.08
N TRP A 124 3.58 0.06 13.34
CA TRP A 124 3.14 1.40 12.98
C TRP A 124 2.82 2.24 14.23
N ALA A 125 2.01 1.70 15.14
CA ALA A 125 1.62 2.41 16.36
C ALA A 125 2.83 2.84 17.22
N THR A 126 3.88 2.01 17.25
CA THR A 126 5.12 2.30 17.97
C THR A 126 5.92 3.41 17.28
N SER A 127 5.96 3.43 15.94
CA SER A 127 6.60 4.51 15.17
C SER A 127 5.87 5.85 15.29
N SER A 128 4.55 5.84 15.50
CA SER A 128 3.72 7.04 15.70
C SER A 128 3.81 7.63 17.11
N GLY A 129 4.68 7.11 17.98
CA GLY A 129 4.91 7.66 19.33
C GLY A 129 3.89 7.23 20.39
N ALA A 130 3.15 6.14 20.18
CA ALA A 130 2.24 5.63 21.19
C ALA A 130 3.02 5.14 22.44
N PRO A 131 2.64 5.57 23.66
CA PRO A 131 3.34 5.17 24.86
C PRO A 131 3.10 3.68 25.18
N GLY A 132 4.14 2.98 25.63
CA GLY A 132 4.00 1.69 26.32
C GLY A 132 4.67 0.47 25.68
N LYS A 133 5.19 0.55 24.45
CA LYS A 133 5.97 -0.55 23.83
C LYS A 133 7.27 -0.02 23.23
N THR A 134 8.36 -0.77 23.41
CA THR A 134 9.63 -0.48 22.73
C THR A 134 9.63 -1.11 21.35
N VAL A 135 10.34 -0.53 20.39
CA VAL A 135 10.51 -1.10 19.04
C VAL A 135 10.97 -2.57 19.14
N GLN A 136 11.94 -2.84 20.02
CA GLN A 136 12.44 -4.20 20.25
C GLN A 136 11.36 -5.17 20.76
N SER A 137 10.48 -4.74 21.68
CA SER A 137 9.37 -5.58 22.14
C SER A 137 8.37 -5.90 21.02
N VAL A 138 8.13 -4.94 20.14
CA VAL A 138 7.18 -5.10 19.02
C VAL A 138 7.76 -6.01 17.94
N LEU A 139 9.06 -5.91 17.66
CA LEU A 139 9.73 -6.82 16.73
C LEU A 139 9.75 -8.26 17.26
N ARG A 140 9.95 -8.47 18.57
CA ARG A 140 9.80 -9.81 19.17
C ARG A 140 8.38 -10.35 19.04
N GLN A 141 7.40 -9.48 19.23
CA GLN A 141 6.00 -9.86 19.07
C GLN A 141 5.68 -10.20 17.60
N LEU A 142 6.19 -9.43 16.64
CA LEU A 142 6.08 -9.71 15.21
C LEU A 142 6.69 -11.06 14.85
N ASP A 143 7.89 -11.37 15.35
CA ASP A 143 8.56 -12.65 15.13
C ASP A 143 7.71 -13.83 15.63
N GLN A 144 7.13 -13.71 16.83
CA GLN A 144 6.20 -14.71 17.38
C GLN A 144 4.96 -14.89 16.51
N HIS A 145 4.36 -13.79 16.06
CA HIS A 145 3.18 -13.82 15.19
C HIS A 145 3.48 -14.49 13.84
N VAL A 146 4.63 -14.17 13.23
CA VAL A 146 5.08 -14.79 11.97
C VAL A 146 5.32 -16.28 12.17
N ALA A 147 5.96 -16.69 13.26
CA ALA A 147 6.19 -18.09 13.58
C ALA A 147 4.87 -18.88 13.75
N GLN A 148 3.87 -18.29 14.41
CA GLN A 148 2.55 -18.89 14.56
C GLN A 148 1.84 -19.09 13.22
N LEU A 149 1.84 -18.07 12.36
CA LEU A 149 1.24 -18.16 11.03
C LEU A 149 1.94 -19.17 10.15
N TYR A 150 3.27 -19.21 10.20
CA TYR A 150 4.07 -20.17 9.44
C TYR A 150 3.79 -21.61 9.89
N ALA A 151 3.66 -21.85 11.19
CA ALA A 151 3.31 -23.16 11.73
C ALA A 151 1.88 -23.60 11.36
N ALA A 152 0.96 -22.65 11.20
CA ALA A 152 -0.42 -22.92 10.77
C ALA A 152 -0.57 -23.07 9.24
N ALA A 153 0.42 -22.66 8.46
CA ALA A 153 0.34 -22.65 7.00
C ALA A 153 0.31 -24.08 6.43
N PRO A 154 -0.60 -24.38 5.46
CA PRO A 154 -0.60 -25.64 4.75
C PRO A 154 0.72 -25.94 4.03
N GLN A 155 0.93 -27.21 3.68
CA GLN A 155 2.03 -27.58 2.79
C GLN A 155 1.94 -26.84 1.45
N HIS A 156 3.09 -26.50 0.89
CA HIS A 156 3.22 -25.73 -0.36
C HIS A 156 2.65 -24.29 -0.30
N THR A 157 2.63 -23.69 0.89
CA THR A 157 2.30 -22.27 1.04
C THR A 157 3.49 -21.39 0.65
N ALA A 158 3.25 -20.41 -0.22
CA ALA A 158 4.15 -19.27 -0.38
C ALA A 158 3.83 -18.24 0.72
N PHE A 159 4.79 -17.96 1.59
CA PHE A 159 4.64 -17.03 2.70
C PHE A 159 5.48 -15.78 2.43
N LEU A 160 4.84 -14.61 2.36
CA LEU A 160 5.50 -13.34 2.11
C LEU A 160 5.30 -12.40 3.30
N VAL A 161 6.41 -11.89 3.86
CA VAL A 161 6.40 -10.83 4.88
C VAL A 161 6.97 -9.57 4.24
N LEU A 162 6.16 -8.52 4.21
CA LEU A 162 6.53 -7.24 3.61
C LEU A 162 6.52 -6.17 4.69
N GLY A 163 7.60 -5.40 4.78
CA GLY A 163 7.69 -4.21 5.61
C GLY A 163 7.38 -2.95 4.80
N GLY A 164 6.62 -2.02 5.38
CA GLY A 164 6.46 -0.67 4.84
C GLY A 164 7.63 0.22 5.26
N GLN A 165 8.20 0.97 4.32
CA GLN A 165 9.29 1.91 4.58
C GLN A 165 8.70 3.32 4.81
N GLU A 166 8.61 3.74 6.08
CA GLU A 166 8.88 5.13 6.40
C GLU A 166 10.26 5.17 7.03
N ALA A 167 11.11 6.09 6.58
CA ALA A 167 12.44 6.27 7.13
C ALA A 167 12.33 6.52 8.64
N VAL A 168 12.65 5.49 9.44
CA VAL A 168 12.94 5.70 10.86
C VAL A 168 14.20 6.55 10.88
N ALA A 169 14.05 7.86 11.07
CA ALA A 169 15.18 8.74 11.33
C ALA A 169 15.91 8.19 12.58
N GLY A 170 17.07 7.56 12.35
CA GLY A 170 17.86 6.94 13.40
C GLY A 170 18.28 5.48 13.15
N TRP A 171 17.82 4.84 12.08
CA TRP A 171 18.38 3.53 11.68
C TRP A 171 19.58 3.73 10.75
N THR A 172 20.69 4.22 11.33
CA THR A 172 22.01 4.08 10.73
C THR A 172 22.66 2.86 11.35
N ASP A 173 22.70 1.76 10.59
CA ASP A 173 23.70 0.71 10.77
C ASP A 173 25.07 1.30 10.39
N GLU A 174 25.62 2.18 11.23
CA GLU A 174 27.06 2.39 11.27
C GLU A 174 27.59 1.70 12.53
N PRO A 175 28.40 0.63 12.40
CA PRO A 175 29.15 0.15 13.55
C PRO A 175 30.09 1.26 13.97
N SER A 176 29.95 1.71 15.21
CA SER A 176 30.85 2.64 15.87
C SER A 176 32.28 2.17 15.63
N ALA A 177 33.01 2.88 14.76
CA ALA A 177 34.43 2.66 14.61
C ALA A 177 35.06 2.95 15.97
N GLU A 178 35.60 1.91 16.60
CA GLU A 178 36.49 2.01 17.73
C GLU A 178 37.55 3.07 17.41
N GLN A 179 37.58 4.13 18.21
CA GLN A 179 38.74 5.02 18.26
C GLN A 179 39.89 4.22 18.88
N VAL A 180 40.73 3.67 18.01
CA VAL A 180 42.10 3.26 18.34
C VAL A 180 43.01 4.36 17.81
N ASP A 181 43.30 5.32 18.70
CA ASP A 181 44.63 5.85 19.08
C ASP A 181 44.49 7.22 19.76
#